data_AF-A0A9D6SXF9-F1
#
_entry.id   AF-A0A9D6SXF9-F1
#
_cell.length_a   1.000
_cell.length_b   1.000
_cell.length_c   1.000
_cell.angle_alpha   90.00
_cell.angle_beta   90.00
_cell.angle_gamma   90.00
#
_symmetry.space_group_name_H-M   'P 1'
#
loop_
_entity.id
_entity.type
_entity.pdbx_description
1 polymer ?
#
loop_
_entity_poly.entity_id
_entity_poly.type
_entity_poly.pdbx_seq_one_letter_code
_entity_poly.pdbx_strand_id
1 'polypeptide(L)'
;MRNWSTVGALVIAVLLGAVVLRGTAAEKAAPEIRATRFVLVDGEGKSRAEMGTGPDGSVALQFADARGVNRATLSVAADGVSRLALHGTDGRPRAQLTAGPGDWPNMVLFDKQGTRRAALDVGLGGWPVFALADDRGDDRAVLQVIPDGTPVLVLFDKTGRVIWKTP
;
A
#
# COMPACT_ATOMS: atom_id res chain seq x y z
N MET A 1 -9.43 11.26 66.84
CA MET A 1 -8.97 9.91 66.44
C MET A 1 -8.42 10.02 65.02
N ARG A 2 -7.11 10.22 64.84
CA ARG A 2 -6.07 9.24 64.45
C ARG A 2 -6.21 8.59 63.05
N ASN A 3 -5.89 9.39 62.02
CA ASN A 3 -4.93 9.25 60.90
C ASN A 3 -4.49 7.89 60.29
N TRP A 4 -4.25 7.95 58.95
CA TRP A 4 -3.30 7.23 58.03
C TRP A 4 -3.93 6.19 57.07
N SER A 5 -3.68 6.12 55.74
CA SER A 5 -2.63 6.68 54.84
C SER A 5 -3.00 6.59 53.32
N THR A 6 -2.75 7.68 52.56
CA THR A 6 -2.02 7.84 51.25
C THR A 6 -1.77 6.60 50.34
N VAL A 7 -1.82 6.56 48.97
CA VAL A 7 -1.31 7.34 47.79
C VAL A 7 -1.98 6.73 46.51
N GLY A 8 -2.16 7.32 45.31
CA GLY A 8 -1.59 8.50 44.61
C GLY A 8 -2.48 8.99 43.44
N ALA A 9 -2.46 10.28 43.06
CA ALA A 9 -1.42 11.05 42.33
C ALA A 9 -1.40 10.70 40.83
N LEU A 10 -1.49 11.62 39.84
CA LEU A 10 -1.26 13.07 39.80
C LEU A 10 -1.82 13.64 38.46
N VAL A 11 -2.55 14.78 38.51
CA VAL A 11 -2.42 16.05 37.73
C VAL A 11 -2.09 15.92 36.22
N ILE A 12 -2.88 16.47 35.28
CA ILE A 12 -2.84 17.90 34.88
C ILE A 12 -4.21 18.35 34.34
N ALA A 13 -4.78 19.36 34.99
CA ALA A 13 -5.73 20.31 34.40
C ALA A 13 -5.35 21.72 34.88
N VAL A 14 -4.42 22.36 34.17
CA VAL A 14 -4.16 23.82 34.14
C VAL A 14 -3.53 24.03 32.75
N LEU A 15 -4.16 24.66 31.75
CA LEU A 15 -4.72 26.01 31.75
C LEU A 15 -5.91 26.13 30.79
N LEU A 16 -7.05 26.56 31.33
CA LEU A 16 -8.01 27.40 30.62
C LEU A 16 -7.50 28.84 30.70
N GLY A 17 -7.36 29.48 29.53
CA GLY A 17 -7.23 30.92 29.42
C GLY A 17 -8.03 31.37 28.20
N ALA A 18 -9.26 31.83 28.43
CA ALA A 18 -10.07 32.44 27.39
C ALA A 18 -9.38 33.70 26.87
N VAL A 19 -9.01 33.72 25.60
CA VAL A 19 -8.68 34.93 24.86
C VAL A 19 -9.61 34.98 23.65
N VAL A 20 -10.67 35.79 23.77
CA VAL A 20 -11.40 36.28 22.61
C VAL A 20 -10.58 37.43 22.04
N LEU A 21 -9.91 37.18 20.91
CA LEU A 21 -9.36 38.23 20.05
C LEU A 21 -9.74 37.87 18.61
N ARG A 22 -10.67 38.63 18.04
CA ARG A 22 -10.91 38.67 16.61
C ARG A 22 -9.63 39.18 15.94
N GLY A 23 -8.88 38.28 15.33
CA GLY A 23 -7.80 38.60 14.42
C GLY A 23 -8.07 37.89 13.10
N THR A 24 -8.28 38.66 12.03
CA THR A 24 -8.16 38.18 10.65
C THR A 24 -6.68 37.89 10.39
N ALA A 25 -6.17 36.81 10.95
CA ALA A 25 -4.84 36.31 10.66
C ALA A 25 -4.99 35.30 9.53
N ALA A 26 -4.40 35.61 8.37
CA ALA A 26 -4.11 34.61 7.36
C ALA A 26 -3.53 33.39 8.08
N GLU A 27 -4.21 32.26 7.96
CA GLU A 27 -3.94 31.03 8.70
C GLU A 27 -2.49 30.63 8.39
N LYS A 28 -1.56 31.05 9.27
CA LYS A 28 -0.18 30.58 9.21
C LYS A 28 -0.29 29.08 9.33
N ALA A 29 0.08 28.37 8.27
CA ALA A 29 0.15 26.92 8.27
C ALA A 29 0.79 26.47 9.59
N ALA A 30 0.17 25.49 10.24
CA ALA A 30 0.66 24.97 11.51
C ALA A 30 2.17 24.62 11.40
N PRO A 31 2.95 24.81 12.49
CA PRO A 31 4.37 24.46 12.47
C PRO A 31 4.58 22.98 12.10
N GLU A 32 5.76 22.66 11.57
CA GLU A 32 6.19 21.31 11.18
C GLU A 32 5.90 20.27 12.27
N ILE A 33 5.30 19.13 11.90
CA ILE A 33 5.10 17.99 12.80
C ILE A 33 6.11 16.89 12.44
N ARG A 34 7.07 16.65 13.35
CA ARG A 34 8.05 15.57 13.24
C ARG A 34 7.65 14.41 14.14
N ALA A 35 7.34 13.26 13.53
CA ALA A 35 6.98 12.05 14.25
C ALA A 35 7.50 10.82 13.50
N THR A 36 7.76 9.75 14.23
CA THR A 36 8.06 8.43 13.65
C THR A 36 6.79 7.67 13.26
N ARG A 37 5.63 8.12 13.76
CA ARG A 37 4.34 7.45 13.57
C ARG A 37 3.17 8.45 13.67
N PHE A 38 2.20 8.29 12.77
CA PHE A 38 0.88 8.90 12.82
C PHE A 38 -0.17 7.80 12.82
N VAL A 39 -1.13 7.86 13.73
CA VAL A 39 -2.22 6.88 13.83
C VAL A 39 -3.55 7.63 13.80
N LEU A 40 -4.38 7.33 12.80
CA LEU A 40 -5.77 7.75 12.77
C LEU A 40 -6.60 6.73 13.53
N VAL A 41 -7.33 7.20 14.54
CA VAL A 41 -8.18 6.38 15.40
C VAL A 41 -9.63 6.83 15.20
N ASP A 42 -10.58 5.90 15.19
CA ASP A 42 -12.01 6.23 15.12
C ASP A 42 -12.66 6.48 16.49
N GLY A 43 -13.97 6.74 16.49
CA GLY A 43 -14.74 6.99 17.71
C GLY A 43 -14.82 5.82 18.69
N GLU A 44 -14.46 4.61 18.28
CA GLU A 44 -14.41 3.41 19.13
C GLU A 44 -13.00 3.15 19.67
N GLY A 45 -12.02 4.02 19.36
CA GLY A 45 -10.63 3.84 19.78
C GLY A 45 -9.84 2.90 18.86
N LYS A 46 -10.35 2.54 17.69
CA LYS A 46 -9.69 1.61 16.76
C LYS A 46 -8.88 2.34 15.70
N SER A 47 -7.66 1.88 15.45
CA SER A 47 -6.81 2.40 14.37
C SER A 47 -7.44 2.12 13.00
N ARG A 48 -7.54 3.16 12.17
CA ARG A 48 -8.09 3.14 10.80
C ARG A 48 -7.05 3.46 9.74
N ALA A 49 -6.03 4.23 10.10
CA ALA A 49 -4.89 4.43 9.23
C ALA A 49 -3.63 4.62 10.07
N GLU A 50 -2.49 4.23 9.50
CA GLU A 50 -1.21 4.38 10.15
C GLU A 50 -0.15 4.75 9.11
N MET A 51 0.63 5.79 9.40
CA MET A 51 1.84 6.13 8.67
C MET A 51 3.04 6.01 9.61
N GLY A 52 4.10 5.33 9.21
CA GLY A 52 5.30 5.25 10.04
C GLY A 52 6.49 4.59 9.36
N THR A 53 7.61 4.59 10.07
CA THR A 53 8.85 3.94 9.65
C THR A 53 9.05 2.60 10.34
N GLY A 54 9.43 1.58 9.58
CA GLY A 54 9.84 0.28 10.10
C GLY A 54 11.27 0.28 10.66
N PRO A 55 11.65 -0.71 11.49
CA PRO A 55 13.02 -0.84 12.01
C PRO A 55 14.08 -1.05 10.93
N ASP A 56 13.68 -1.52 9.75
CA ASP A 56 14.50 -1.75 8.57
C ASP A 56 14.68 -0.49 7.70
N GLY A 57 14.05 0.63 8.07
CA GLY A 57 14.05 1.87 7.29
C GLY A 57 12.95 1.95 6.23
N SER A 58 12.08 0.95 6.14
CA SER A 58 10.88 1.03 5.29
C SER A 58 9.93 2.12 5.79
N VAL A 59 9.10 2.64 4.90
CA VAL A 59 7.99 3.55 5.23
C VAL A 59 6.70 3.00 4.65
N ALA A 60 5.61 3.08 5.42
CA ALA A 60 4.30 2.66 4.95
C ALA A 60 3.20 3.58 5.48
N LEU A 61 2.20 3.82 4.62
CA LEU A 61 0.88 4.31 4.95
C LEU A 61 -0.11 3.17 4.70
N GLN A 62 -0.84 2.77 5.74
CA GLN A 62 -1.80 1.66 5.70
C GLN A 62 -3.19 2.16 6.07
N PHE A 63 -4.22 1.58 5.46
CA PHE A 63 -5.63 1.84 5.78
C PHE A 63 -6.33 0.54 6.15
N ALA A 64 -7.04 0.51 7.27
CA ALA A 64 -7.74 -0.66 7.76
C ALA A 64 -9.26 -0.50 7.74
N ASP A 65 -9.99 -1.60 7.47
CA ASP A 65 -11.46 -1.63 7.53
C ASP A 65 -11.99 -1.62 8.99
N ALA A 66 -13.32 -1.64 9.15
CA ALA A 66 -14.00 -1.68 10.45
C ALA A 66 -13.49 -2.81 11.37
N ARG A 67 -13.12 -3.95 10.78
CA ARG A 67 -12.62 -5.14 11.47
C ARG A 67 -11.11 -5.09 11.73
N GLY A 68 -10.40 -4.10 11.22
CA GLY A 68 -8.96 -3.92 11.40
C GLY A 68 -8.14 -4.63 10.33
N VAL A 69 -8.79 -5.11 9.27
CA VAL A 69 -8.10 -5.74 8.14
C VAL A 69 -7.52 -4.64 7.26
N ASN A 70 -6.22 -4.70 6.97
CA ASN A 70 -5.60 -3.78 6.02
C ASN A 70 -6.26 -3.92 4.63
N ARG A 71 -6.66 -2.80 4.05
CA ARG A 71 -7.35 -2.66 2.76
C ARG A 71 -6.49 -1.99 1.70
N ALA A 72 -5.53 -1.18 2.11
CA ALA A 72 -4.64 -0.48 1.19
C ALA A 72 -3.33 -0.12 1.88
N THR A 73 -2.22 -0.29 1.15
CA THR A 73 -0.88 0.10 1.60
C THR A 73 -0.21 0.92 0.50
N LEU A 74 0.35 2.07 0.85
CA LEU A 74 1.38 2.75 0.07
C LEU A 74 2.69 2.62 0.85
N SER A 75 3.74 2.08 0.25
CA SER A 75 5.00 1.83 0.97
C SER A 75 6.23 2.01 0.09
N VAL A 76 7.35 2.33 0.73
CA VAL A 76 8.70 2.20 0.17
C VAL A 76 9.46 1.24 1.06
N ALA A 77 9.94 0.13 0.49
CA ALA A 77 10.77 -0.83 1.20
C ALA A 77 12.19 -0.29 1.39
N ALA A 78 12.97 -0.91 2.28
CA ALA A 78 14.34 -0.47 2.60
C ALA A 78 15.28 -0.48 1.38
N ASP A 79 14.99 -1.31 0.38
CA ASP A 79 15.71 -1.40 -0.90
C ASP A 79 15.26 -0.36 -1.93
N GLY A 80 14.34 0.56 -1.56
CA GLY A 80 13.82 1.61 -2.41
C GLY A 80 12.59 1.22 -3.25
N VAL A 81 12.17 -0.05 -3.23
CA VAL A 81 11.02 -0.50 -4.03
C VAL A 81 9.73 0.13 -3.51
N SER A 82 9.08 0.91 -4.35
CA SER A 82 7.81 1.58 -4.05
C SER A 82 6.63 0.71 -4.45
N ARG A 83 5.62 0.59 -3.58
CA ARG A 83 4.42 -0.23 -3.80
C ARG A 83 3.15 0.50 -3.39
N LEU A 84 2.11 0.35 -4.21
CA LEU A 84 0.71 0.60 -3.86
C LEU A 84 -0.04 -0.73 -3.96
N ALA A 85 -0.58 -1.22 -2.85
CA ALA A 85 -1.30 -2.50 -2.80
C ALA A 85 -2.73 -2.31 -2.28
N LEU A 86 -3.68 -2.93 -2.95
CA LEU A 86 -5.07 -3.06 -2.50
C LEU A 86 -5.31 -4.49 -2.02
N HIS A 87 -5.95 -4.63 -0.87
CA HIS A 87 -6.18 -5.91 -0.20
C HIS A 87 -7.67 -6.26 -0.13
N GLY A 88 -7.94 -7.56 -0.15
CA GLY A 88 -9.26 -8.16 0.02
C GLY A 88 -9.72 -8.18 1.48
N THR A 89 -10.93 -8.68 1.71
CA THR A 89 -11.53 -8.74 3.08
C THR A 89 -10.87 -9.80 3.96
N ASP A 90 -10.07 -10.65 3.34
CA ASP A 90 -9.20 -11.68 3.90
C ASP A 90 -7.75 -11.18 4.09
N GLY A 91 -7.48 -9.90 3.83
CA GLY A 91 -6.15 -9.30 3.97
C GLY A 91 -5.16 -9.66 2.85
N ARG A 92 -5.58 -10.44 1.85
CA ARG A 92 -4.71 -10.83 0.72
C ARG A 92 -4.69 -9.76 -0.37
N PRO A 93 -3.58 -9.57 -1.10
CA PRO A 93 -3.54 -8.62 -2.21
C PRO A 93 -4.55 -8.97 -3.31
N ARG A 94 -5.07 -7.94 -3.97
CA ARG A 94 -6.00 -8.00 -5.11
C ARG A 94 -5.48 -7.22 -6.30
N ALA A 95 -4.79 -6.12 -6.02
CA ALA A 95 -4.06 -5.36 -7.00
C ALA A 95 -2.78 -4.81 -6.35
N GLN A 96 -1.70 -4.78 -7.10
CA GLN A 96 -0.45 -4.15 -6.69
C GLN A 96 0.13 -3.38 -7.87
N LEU A 97 0.56 -2.14 -7.63
CA LEU A 97 1.40 -1.35 -8.52
C LEU A 97 2.78 -1.21 -7.84
N THR A 98 3.85 -1.49 -8.56
CA THR A 98 5.22 -1.47 -8.06
C THR A 98 6.10 -0.65 -8.98
N ALA A 99 6.99 0.17 -8.42
CA ALA A 99 8.23 0.55 -9.09
C ALA A 99 9.32 -0.37 -8.53
N GLY A 100 9.67 -1.40 -9.30
CA GLY A 100 10.56 -2.49 -8.90
C GLY A 100 12.04 -2.10 -8.95
N PRO A 101 12.95 -3.08 -8.81
CA PRO A 101 14.38 -2.84 -8.99
C PRO A 101 14.67 -2.19 -10.35
N GLY A 102 15.48 -1.13 -10.36
CA GLY A 102 15.77 -0.35 -11.57
C GLY A 102 14.60 0.52 -12.06
N ASP A 103 13.66 0.85 -11.16
CA ASP A 103 12.49 1.70 -11.39
C ASP A 103 11.49 1.16 -12.43
N TRP A 104 11.56 -0.14 -12.73
CA TRP A 104 10.67 -0.78 -13.68
C TRP A 104 9.24 -0.87 -13.12
N PRO A 105 8.24 -0.30 -13.82
CA PRO A 105 6.86 -0.36 -13.35
C PRO A 105 6.24 -1.73 -13.62
N ASN A 106 5.55 -2.28 -12.63
CA ASN A 106 4.65 -3.42 -12.82
C ASN A 106 3.32 -3.20 -12.12
N MET A 107 2.26 -3.78 -12.67
CA MET A 107 0.95 -3.90 -12.06
C MET A 107 0.51 -5.35 -12.12
N VAL A 108 0.07 -5.91 -10.99
CA VAL A 108 -0.39 -7.30 -10.89
C VAL A 108 -1.78 -7.33 -10.28
N LEU A 109 -2.68 -8.09 -10.90
CA LEU A 109 -4.01 -8.38 -10.38
C LEU A 109 -4.08 -9.84 -9.92
N PHE A 110 -4.66 -10.06 -8.75
CA PHE A 110 -4.75 -11.36 -8.11
C PHE A 110 -6.21 -11.77 -7.91
N ASP A 111 -6.48 -13.08 -8.03
CA ASP A 111 -7.76 -13.63 -7.61
C ASP A 111 -7.87 -13.77 -6.08
N LYS A 112 -8.97 -14.37 -5.61
CA LYS A 112 -9.23 -14.57 -4.17
C LYS A 112 -8.21 -15.50 -3.52
N GLN A 113 -7.70 -16.48 -4.27
CA GLN A 113 -6.71 -17.44 -3.80
C GLN A 113 -5.33 -16.80 -3.67
N GLY A 114 -5.10 -15.67 -4.34
CA GLY A 114 -3.82 -14.99 -4.40
C GLY A 114 -3.03 -15.36 -5.66
N THR A 115 -3.66 -16.04 -6.62
CA THR A 115 -3.06 -16.37 -7.90
C THR A 115 -3.09 -15.15 -8.81
N ARG A 116 -1.97 -14.86 -9.48
CA ARG A 116 -1.90 -13.83 -10.51
C ARG A 116 -2.87 -14.17 -11.64
N ARG A 117 -3.72 -13.22 -12.03
CA ARG A 117 -4.64 -13.36 -13.17
C ARG A 117 -4.31 -12.44 -14.33
N ALA A 118 -3.70 -11.30 -14.04
CA ALA A 118 -3.20 -10.39 -15.04
C ALA A 118 -1.96 -9.68 -14.53
N ALA A 119 -1.05 -9.35 -15.44
CA ALA A 119 0.06 -8.45 -15.17
C ALA A 119 0.27 -7.50 -16.35
N LEU A 120 0.55 -6.24 -16.05
CA LEU A 120 1.13 -5.26 -16.95
C LEU A 120 2.52 -4.96 -16.41
N ASP A 121 3.56 -5.22 -17.20
CA ASP A 121 4.95 -5.17 -16.74
C ASP A 121 5.82 -4.49 -17.78
N VAL A 122 6.89 -3.87 -17.32
CA VAL A 122 8.03 -3.50 -18.15
C VAL A 122 9.20 -4.30 -17.61
N GLY A 123 9.47 -5.45 -18.24
CA GLY A 123 10.40 -6.45 -17.70
C GLY A 123 11.88 -6.01 -17.76
N LEU A 124 12.77 -6.87 -17.23
CA LEU A 124 14.23 -6.70 -17.31
C LEU A 124 14.67 -6.66 -18.78
N GLY A 125 14.87 -5.44 -19.29
CA GLY A 125 15.10 -5.16 -20.72
C GLY A 125 14.33 -3.94 -21.23
N GLY A 126 13.36 -3.43 -20.47
CA GLY A 126 12.60 -2.23 -20.81
C GLY A 126 11.40 -2.47 -21.73
N TRP A 127 11.01 -3.74 -21.90
CA TRP A 127 10.02 -4.15 -22.87
C TRP A 127 8.65 -4.35 -22.22
N PRO A 128 7.59 -3.71 -22.75
CA PRO A 128 6.26 -3.83 -22.19
C PRO A 128 5.67 -5.21 -22.46
N VAL A 129 5.05 -5.78 -21.43
CA VAL A 129 4.34 -7.06 -21.46
C VAL A 129 2.99 -6.91 -20.78
N PHE A 130 1.95 -7.46 -21.39
CA PHE A 130 0.66 -7.71 -20.77
C PHE A 130 0.37 -9.21 -20.83
N ALA A 131 0.18 -9.83 -19.67
CA ALA A 131 -0.06 -11.27 -19.55
C ALA A 131 -1.41 -11.52 -18.86
N LEU A 132 -2.14 -12.51 -19.37
CA LEU A 132 -3.33 -13.07 -18.73
C LEU A 132 -3.05 -14.52 -18.36
N ALA A 133 -3.34 -14.87 -17.11
CA ALA A 133 -3.09 -16.19 -16.56
C ALA A 133 -4.38 -16.92 -16.19
N ASP A 134 -4.32 -18.26 -16.15
CA ASP A 134 -5.40 -19.12 -15.68
C ASP A 134 -5.43 -19.28 -14.15
N ASP A 135 -6.24 -20.23 -13.66
CA ASP A 135 -6.42 -20.51 -12.22
C ASP A 135 -5.21 -21.18 -11.56
N ARG A 136 -4.29 -21.71 -12.35
CA ARG A 136 -2.99 -22.24 -11.89
C ARG A 136 -1.89 -21.18 -11.92
N GLY A 137 -2.18 -20.01 -12.52
CA GLY A 137 -1.22 -18.95 -12.73
C GLY A 137 -0.41 -19.09 -14.02
N ASP A 138 -0.75 -20.04 -14.88
CA ASP A 138 -0.10 -20.23 -16.17
C ASP A 138 -0.58 -19.17 -17.17
N ASP A 139 0.33 -18.54 -17.90
CA ASP A 139 -0.04 -17.57 -18.92
C ASP A 139 -0.77 -18.24 -20.09
N ARG A 140 -1.93 -17.69 -20.46
CA ARG A 140 -2.78 -18.13 -21.58
C ARG A 140 -2.84 -17.12 -22.73
N ALA A 141 -2.51 -15.86 -22.45
CA ALA A 141 -2.28 -14.85 -23.47
C ALA A 141 -1.16 -13.91 -23.02
N VAL A 142 -0.22 -13.63 -23.90
CA VAL A 142 0.88 -12.67 -23.67
C VAL A 142 0.96 -11.73 -24.87
N LEU A 143 0.75 -10.45 -24.63
CA LEU A 143 1.02 -9.37 -25.57
C LEU A 143 2.30 -8.66 -25.12
N GLN A 144 3.30 -8.59 -25.99
CA GLN A 144 4.58 -7.98 -25.67
C GLN A 144 5.15 -7.22 -26.87
N VAL A 145 6.08 -6.29 -26.62
CA VAL A 145 6.97 -5.77 -27.65
C VAL A 145 8.35 -6.38 -27.40
N ILE A 146 8.93 -7.09 -28.37
CA ILE A 146 10.25 -7.71 -28.20
C ILE A 146 11.38 -6.70 -28.54
N PRO A 147 12.67 -7.03 -28.31
CA PRO A 147 13.74 -6.03 -28.38
C PRO A 147 13.96 -5.32 -29.72
N ASP A 148 13.49 -5.90 -30.83
CA ASP A 148 13.56 -5.27 -32.15
C ASP A 148 12.37 -4.31 -32.43
N GLY A 149 11.48 -4.14 -31.46
CA GLY A 149 10.27 -3.31 -31.57
C GLY A 149 9.04 -4.04 -32.11
N THR A 150 9.16 -5.33 -32.47
CA THR A 150 8.04 -6.08 -33.02
C THR A 150 6.98 -6.38 -31.94
N PRO A 151 5.70 -6.02 -32.17
CA PRO A 151 4.63 -6.46 -31.29
C PRO A 151 4.34 -7.95 -31.52
N VAL A 152 4.33 -8.72 -30.45
CA VAL A 152 4.05 -10.15 -30.46
C VAL A 152 2.88 -10.43 -29.52
N LEU A 153 1.86 -11.09 -30.04
CA LEU A 153 0.80 -11.70 -29.24
C LEU A 153 0.95 -13.22 -29.36
N VAL A 154 0.94 -13.91 -28.22
CA VAL A 154 1.00 -15.38 -28.14
C VAL A 154 -0.19 -15.87 -27.32
N LEU A 155 -0.90 -16.86 -27.84
CA LEU A 155 -2.00 -17.56 -27.16
C LEU A 155 -1.60 -19.00 -26.89
N PHE A 156 -1.89 -19.47 -25.67
CA PHE A 156 -1.55 -20.82 -25.24
C PHE A 156 -2.82 -21.64 -24.94
N ASP A 157 -2.81 -22.93 -25.25
CA ASP A 157 -3.82 -23.86 -24.73
C ASP A 157 -3.60 -24.16 -23.25
N LYS A 158 -4.50 -24.97 -22.65
CA LYS A 158 -4.44 -25.42 -21.24
C LYS A 158 -3.20 -26.25 -20.87
N THR A 159 -2.43 -26.71 -21.84
CA THR A 159 -1.19 -27.48 -21.64
C THR A 159 0.06 -26.61 -21.80
N GLY A 160 -0.11 -25.32 -22.11
CA GLY A 160 0.98 -24.39 -22.34
C GLY A 160 1.52 -24.43 -23.78
N ARG A 161 0.83 -25.09 -24.73
CA ARG A 161 1.24 -25.09 -26.13
C ARG A 161 0.74 -23.84 -26.83
N VAL A 162 1.58 -23.24 -27.65
CA VAL A 162 1.19 -22.12 -28.53
C VAL A 162 0.13 -22.62 -29.51
N ILE A 163 -1.06 -22.03 -29.44
CA ILE A 163 -2.15 -22.26 -30.40
C ILE A 163 -2.21 -21.16 -31.46
N TRP A 164 -1.66 -19.99 -31.15
CA TRP A 164 -1.56 -18.87 -32.07
C TRP A 164 -0.43 -17.94 -31.66
N LYS A 165 0.28 -17.38 -32.65
CA LYS A 165 1.17 -16.22 -32.46
C LYS A 165 0.96 -15.23 -33.59
N THR A 166 1.35 -13.98 -33.39
CA THR A 166 1.41 -12.99 -34.48
C THR A 166 2.13 -13.57 -35.70
N PRO A 167 1.56 -13.44 -36.92
CA PRO A 167 2.16 -13.96 -38.15
C PRO A 167 3.60 -13.51 -38.37
#